data_AF-A0A9Q0LZ06-F1
#
_entry.id   AF-A0A9Q0LZ06-F1
#
_cell.length_a   1.000
_cell.length_b   1.000
_cell.length_c   1.000
_cell.angle_alpha   90.00
_cell.angle_beta   90.00
_cell.angle_gamma   90.00
#
_symmetry.space_group_name_H-M   'P 1'
#
loop_
_entity.id
_entity.type
_entity.pdbx_description
1 polymer ?
#
loop_
_entity_poly.entity_id
_entity_poly.type
_entity_poly.pdbx_seq_one_letter_code
_entity_poly.pdbx_strand_id
1 'polypeptide(L)'
;MKMLPKQWIPLISLILTLTIIPVSIGRMYNLAVDSNWMELDEEDRMLNQCAEIYSKHDKANLTTLVSVIAIIRPGAETSDNSSSRYSLSTKNSHAKRQSKLTRRGIQQMQRVGSMISRRYGSFLKNLPRDDINVRSLAKVSAVDSANVLVDKVFHSSSYTPANRIIINTLPDIVDTVLSSDALCPNRIQELLNNLNTDQVLQFINLPAVSDLLDTVVTNTGLDRTLNSLVETLNDLLGLEAAGIPLPDWATINDTLDQLTKTVTEIVKFLLTTPLSLQLNVGPLLDEIVQILNMANSNDQDSMAKISIYIADEMKLEALLKVLGETLDDLVPPAGTILIEAHENQRIKVFYLGDTSHPPFNVRKLRLVPFLTDPTKTRVYLPNLLKVLEPLLNINWLLTCGVDPAFDLIKAIEETLDGLVSSLGGKQIN
;
A
#
# COMPACT_ATOMS: atom_id res chain seq x y z
N MET A 1 -34.18 11.71 -17.18
CA MET A 1 -33.40 12.81 -16.57
C MET A 1 -34.10 13.22 -15.28
N LYS A 2 -33.67 12.68 -14.13
CA LYS A 2 -34.09 13.15 -12.80
C LYS A 2 -32.93 13.98 -12.25
N MET A 3 -33.17 15.27 -12.00
CA MET A 3 -32.16 16.14 -11.41
C MET A 3 -31.87 15.68 -9.98
N LEU A 4 -30.59 15.53 -9.66
CA LEU A 4 -30.12 15.26 -8.30
C LEU A 4 -30.50 16.44 -7.38
N PRO A 5 -30.86 16.18 -6.12
CA PRO A 5 -31.24 17.22 -5.18
C PRO A 5 -30.06 18.16 -4.86
N LYS A 6 -30.34 19.46 -4.76
CA LYS A 6 -29.40 20.58 -4.50
C LYS A 6 -28.51 20.44 -3.25
N GLN A 7 -28.72 19.42 -2.43
CA GLN A 7 -27.97 19.15 -1.20
C GLN A 7 -26.62 18.45 -1.46
N TRP A 8 -26.36 18.01 -2.71
CA TRP A 8 -25.13 17.32 -3.11
C TRP A 8 -24.02 18.25 -3.64
N ILE A 9 -24.31 19.54 -3.81
CA ILE A 9 -23.37 20.51 -4.39
C ILE A 9 -22.10 20.73 -3.53
N PRO A 10 -22.15 20.70 -2.18
CA PRO A 10 -20.93 20.76 -1.36
C PRO A 10 -20.09 19.48 -1.43
N LEU A 11 -20.72 18.30 -1.61
CA LEU A 11 -20.01 17.01 -1.72
C LEU A 11 -19.30 16.85 -3.07
N ILE A 12 -19.87 17.39 -4.15
CA ILE A 12 -19.27 17.35 -5.49
C ILE A 12 -18.04 18.27 -5.59
N SER A 13 -17.98 19.34 -4.78
CA SER A 13 -16.82 20.25 -4.73
C SER A 13 -15.58 19.61 -4.06
N LEU A 14 -15.76 18.57 -3.25
CA LEU A 14 -14.67 17.78 -2.64
C LEU A 14 -14.09 16.75 -3.64
N ILE A 15 -14.90 16.30 -4.60
CA ILE A 15 -14.52 15.27 -5.59
C ILE A 15 -13.75 15.89 -6.77
N LEU A 16 -13.98 17.17 -7.07
CA LEU A 16 -13.37 17.88 -8.22
C LEU A 16 -11.99 18.51 -7.95
N THR A 17 -11.47 18.44 -6.72
CA THR A 17 -10.11 18.91 -6.39
C THR A 17 -9.05 17.79 -6.44
N LEU A 18 -9.44 16.56 -6.77
CA LEU A 18 -8.59 15.37 -6.74
C LEU A 18 -8.02 14.92 -8.11
N THR A 19 -8.28 15.63 -9.20
CA THR A 19 -7.82 15.21 -10.53
C THR A 19 -7.27 16.38 -11.34
N ILE A 20 -6.22 16.12 -12.14
CA ILE A 20 -5.53 16.97 -13.16
C ILE A 20 -4.30 17.74 -12.56
N ILE A 21 -3.01 17.52 -12.90
CA ILE A 21 -2.22 17.55 -14.16
C ILE A 21 -0.92 16.68 -14.02
N PRO A 22 -0.28 16.18 -15.11
CA PRO A 22 0.64 15.04 -15.11
C PRO A 22 2.16 15.36 -15.26
N VAL A 23 2.90 14.25 -15.22
CA VAL A 23 4.35 14.00 -15.30
C VAL A 23 5.04 14.61 -16.54
N SER A 24 6.19 15.29 -16.35
CA SER A 24 7.43 15.04 -17.12
C SER A 24 8.69 15.76 -16.60
N ILE A 25 9.73 14.94 -16.43
CA ILE A 25 11.19 15.17 -16.56
C ILE A 25 11.87 16.14 -15.57
N GLY A 26 12.75 15.54 -14.75
CA GLY A 26 13.81 16.24 -14.03
C GLY A 26 14.72 15.27 -13.27
N ARG A 27 15.58 14.56 -14.01
CA ARG A 27 16.70 13.78 -13.45
C ARG A 27 17.76 14.73 -12.90
N MET A 28 18.38 14.30 -11.80
CA MET A 28 19.73 14.61 -11.27
C MET A 28 19.85 15.49 -10.01
N TYR A 29 20.68 14.94 -9.10
CA TYR A 29 21.40 15.53 -7.95
C TYR A 29 20.59 15.82 -6.67
N ASN A 30 21.10 15.63 -5.45
CA ASN A 30 22.39 15.15 -4.91
C ASN A 30 22.10 14.68 -3.48
N LEU A 31 22.38 13.42 -3.12
CA LEU A 31 22.39 12.98 -1.73
C LEU A 31 23.80 13.21 -1.17
N ALA A 32 24.00 14.39 -0.62
CA ALA A 32 25.14 14.69 0.25
C ALA A 32 24.66 15.66 1.32
N VAL A 33 24.26 15.13 2.48
CA VAL A 33 24.28 15.87 3.75
C VAL A 33 24.71 14.91 4.86
N ASP A 34 25.88 15.21 5.41
CA ASP A 34 26.48 14.59 6.59
C ASP A 34 25.60 14.69 7.84
N SER A 35 25.51 13.61 8.62
CA SER A 35 25.78 13.63 10.08
C SER A 35 25.57 12.24 10.70
N ASN A 36 26.63 11.75 11.37
CA ASN A 36 26.70 10.60 12.28
C ASN A 36 25.99 9.31 11.83
N TRP A 37 26.76 8.55 11.06
CA TRP A 37 26.54 7.12 10.86
C TRP A 37 26.82 6.40 12.19
N MET A 38 25.81 5.67 12.68
CA MET A 38 26.11 4.44 13.41
C MET A 38 26.90 3.57 12.43
N GLU A 39 28.10 3.12 12.81
CA GLU A 39 28.98 2.36 11.90
C GLU A 39 28.19 1.21 11.28
N LEU A 40 28.18 1.12 9.95
CA LEU A 40 27.52 0.06 9.16
C LEU A 40 27.83 -1.34 9.72
N ASP A 41 28.99 -1.51 10.34
CA ASP A 41 29.45 -2.74 10.96
C ASP A 41 28.63 -3.16 12.21
N GLU A 42 28.16 -2.23 13.06
CA GLU A 42 27.30 -2.59 14.20
C GLU A 42 25.88 -2.96 13.74
N GLU A 43 25.38 -2.29 12.71
CA GLU A 43 24.06 -2.57 12.13
C GLU A 43 24.05 -3.93 11.42
N ASP A 44 25.09 -4.25 10.64
CA ASP A 44 25.26 -5.58 10.05
C ASP A 44 25.44 -6.66 11.12
N ARG A 45 26.12 -6.36 12.25
CA ARG A 45 26.25 -7.31 13.37
C ARG A 45 24.91 -7.59 14.04
N MET A 46 24.07 -6.56 14.29
CA MET A 46 22.73 -6.72 14.83
C MET A 46 21.79 -7.43 13.84
N LEU A 47 21.84 -7.07 12.55
CA LEU A 47 21.07 -7.72 11.49
C LEU A 47 21.44 -9.21 11.34
N ASN A 48 22.70 -9.58 11.58
CA ASN A 48 23.17 -10.96 11.58
C ASN A 48 22.73 -11.73 12.84
N GLN A 49 22.77 -11.10 14.01
CA GLN A 49 22.32 -11.72 15.27
C GLN A 49 20.81 -11.99 15.29
N CYS A 50 20.01 -11.08 14.73
CA CYS A 50 18.57 -11.28 14.59
C CYS A 50 18.22 -12.28 13.47
N ALA A 51 19.08 -12.44 12.45
CA ALA A 51 18.94 -13.49 11.44
C ALA A 51 19.12 -14.90 12.03
N GLU A 52 19.96 -15.03 13.05
CA GLU A 52 20.15 -16.29 13.78
C GLU A 52 18.91 -16.73 14.55
N ILE A 53 18.17 -15.77 15.12
CA ILE A 53 16.89 -16.00 15.81
C ILE A 53 15.80 -16.38 14.80
N TYR A 54 15.76 -15.70 13.64
CA TYR A 54 14.84 -16.01 12.53
C TYR A 54 15.07 -17.40 11.93
N SER A 55 16.33 -17.78 11.78
CA SER A 55 16.78 -19.08 11.25
C SER A 55 16.24 -20.27 12.07
N LYS A 56 15.94 -20.07 13.36
CA LYS A 56 15.48 -21.15 14.23
C LYS A 56 14.00 -21.54 14.09
N HIS A 57 13.12 -20.68 13.56
CA HIS A 57 11.67 -20.94 13.68
C HIS A 57 10.84 -21.09 12.40
N ASP A 58 11.26 -20.68 11.20
CA ASP A 58 10.57 -21.09 9.96
C ASP A 58 11.44 -20.87 8.70
N LYS A 59 12.43 -21.73 8.44
CA LYS A 59 13.17 -21.70 7.17
C LYS A 59 12.23 -22.04 6.02
N ALA A 60 12.25 -21.24 4.95
CA ALA A 60 11.45 -21.53 3.77
C ALA A 60 11.80 -22.91 3.20
N ASN A 61 10.79 -23.66 2.78
CA ASN A 61 11.02 -24.96 2.15
C ASN A 61 11.34 -24.75 0.67
N LEU A 62 12.61 -24.54 0.38
CA LEU A 62 13.07 -24.20 -0.97
C LEU A 62 13.01 -25.39 -1.94
N THR A 63 12.94 -26.62 -1.44
CA THR A 63 12.90 -27.83 -2.29
C THR A 63 11.62 -27.96 -3.09
N THR A 64 10.50 -27.47 -2.55
CA THR A 64 9.20 -27.53 -3.20
C THR A 64 8.69 -26.16 -3.60
N LEU A 65 9.50 -25.09 -3.45
CA LEU A 65 9.07 -23.72 -3.73
C LEU A 65 9.08 -23.46 -5.24
N VAL A 66 7.97 -22.96 -5.77
CA VAL A 66 7.77 -22.73 -7.21
C VAL A 66 7.69 -21.24 -7.52
N SER A 67 6.94 -20.47 -6.72
CA SER A 67 6.83 -19.03 -6.87
C SER A 67 6.64 -18.33 -5.52
N VAL A 68 7.05 -17.07 -5.44
CA VAL A 68 6.84 -16.17 -4.31
C VAL A 68 6.17 -14.89 -4.77
N ILE A 69 5.09 -14.50 -4.10
CA ILE A 69 4.45 -13.20 -4.30
C ILE A 69 4.64 -12.39 -3.02
N ALA A 70 5.18 -11.18 -3.13
CA ALA A 70 5.35 -10.24 -2.03
C ALA A 70 4.54 -8.98 -2.30
N ILE A 71 3.57 -8.68 -1.43
CA ILE A 71 2.77 -7.45 -1.47
C ILE A 71 3.19 -6.60 -0.27
N ILE A 72 3.69 -5.40 -0.51
CA ILE A 72 4.42 -4.61 0.47
C ILE A 72 3.88 -3.17 0.45
N ARG A 73 3.55 -2.63 1.63
CA ARG A 73 3.29 -1.19 1.77
C ARG A 73 4.62 -0.43 1.62
N PRO A 74 4.68 0.75 0.96
CA PRO A 74 5.86 1.61 1.00
C PRO A 74 6.44 1.80 2.41
N GLY A 75 7.73 2.10 2.48
CA GLY A 75 8.37 2.50 3.74
C GLY A 75 7.83 3.83 4.24
N ALA A 76 8.13 4.19 5.48
CA ALA A 76 7.63 5.42 6.09
C ALA A 76 8.01 6.65 5.24
N GLU A 77 7.04 7.50 4.95
CA GLU A 77 7.16 8.65 4.05
C GLU A 77 6.71 9.94 4.74
N THR A 78 7.15 11.08 4.23
CA THR A 78 6.62 12.38 4.64
C THR A 78 5.21 12.55 4.07
N SER A 79 4.31 13.22 4.80
CA SER A 79 2.96 13.51 4.27
C SER A 79 3.01 14.31 2.96
N ASP A 80 2.12 13.94 2.03
CA ASP A 80 1.85 14.63 0.76
C ASP A 80 1.12 15.98 0.96
N ASN A 81 0.53 16.20 2.13
CA ASN A 81 -0.37 17.32 2.36
C ASN A 81 0.37 18.57 2.82
N SER A 82 0.40 19.56 1.93
CA SER A 82 0.74 20.95 2.22
C SER A 82 -0.38 21.72 2.94
N SER A 83 -1.48 21.06 3.31
CA SER A 83 -2.64 21.70 3.95
C SER A 83 -2.51 21.86 5.47
N SER A 84 -1.57 21.19 6.12
CA SER A 84 -1.32 21.44 7.53
C SER A 84 -0.79 22.87 7.71
N ARG A 85 -1.42 23.67 8.59
CA ARG A 85 -0.88 24.97 9.02
C ARG A 85 0.54 24.87 9.61
N TYR A 86 0.99 23.65 9.89
CA TYR A 86 2.33 23.30 10.32
C TYR A 86 3.37 23.36 9.19
N SER A 87 2.94 23.38 7.92
CA SER A 87 3.79 23.74 6.77
C SER A 87 3.94 25.27 6.67
N LEU A 88 4.84 25.82 7.49
CA LEU A 88 5.43 27.17 7.43
C LEU A 88 4.92 28.11 6.31
N SER A 89 3.99 28.98 6.68
CA SER A 89 3.91 30.41 6.31
C SER A 89 3.84 30.88 4.84
N THR A 90 3.81 30.03 3.81
CA THR A 90 3.64 30.54 2.43
C THR A 90 2.24 30.26 1.90
N LYS A 91 1.35 31.22 2.09
CA LYS A 91 -0.02 31.30 1.55
C LYS A 91 -0.15 31.18 0.01
N ASN A 92 0.90 30.81 -0.73
CA ASN A 92 0.92 30.88 -2.20
C ASN A 92 1.67 29.75 -2.92
N SER A 93 1.85 28.56 -2.32
CA SER A 93 2.35 27.40 -3.08
C SER A 93 1.32 26.27 -3.11
N HIS A 94 0.39 26.34 -4.06
CA HIS A 94 -0.50 25.23 -4.43
C HIS A 94 0.24 24.06 -5.14
N ALA A 95 1.57 23.99 -5.02
CA ALA A 95 2.35 22.84 -5.44
C ALA A 95 2.27 21.79 -4.31
N LYS A 96 1.41 20.78 -4.49
CA LYS A 96 1.35 19.58 -3.64
C LYS A 96 2.78 19.05 -3.49
N ARG A 97 3.32 19.04 -2.26
CA ARG A 97 4.65 18.47 -2.01
C ARG A 97 4.50 16.96 -2.16
N GLN A 98 5.24 16.37 -3.08
CA GLN A 98 5.25 14.92 -3.22
C GLN A 98 5.87 14.30 -1.95
N SER A 99 5.22 13.28 -1.42
CA SER A 99 5.69 12.43 -0.35
C SER A 99 7.05 11.86 -0.73
N LYS A 100 7.99 11.93 0.22
CA LYS A 100 9.34 11.42 0.07
C LYS A 100 9.56 10.30 1.04
N LEU A 101 10.22 9.24 0.56
CA LEU A 101 10.67 8.17 1.42
C LEU A 101 11.64 8.73 2.47
N THR A 102 11.36 8.48 3.75
CA THR A 102 12.21 8.95 4.85
C THR A 102 13.41 8.03 5.05
N ARG A 103 14.39 8.45 5.86
CA ARG A 103 15.51 7.58 6.28
C ARG A 103 15.00 6.32 6.99
N ARG A 104 13.98 6.47 7.84
CA ARG A 104 13.31 5.34 8.51
C ARG A 104 12.67 4.41 7.49
N GLY A 105 12.00 4.96 6.48
CA GLY A 105 11.42 4.20 5.37
C GLY A 105 12.45 3.41 4.58
N ILE A 106 13.60 4.02 4.24
CA ILE A 106 14.72 3.32 3.58
C ILE A 106 15.18 2.13 4.43
N GLN A 107 15.41 2.34 5.74
CA GLN A 107 15.84 1.27 6.64
C GLN A 107 14.81 0.13 6.72
N GLN A 108 13.52 0.46 6.81
CA GLN A 108 12.44 -0.53 6.80
C GLN A 108 12.46 -1.37 5.50
N MET A 109 12.60 -0.74 4.34
CA MET A 109 12.65 -1.46 3.06
C MET A 109 13.92 -2.30 2.90
N GLN A 110 15.08 -1.81 3.36
CA GLN A 110 16.31 -2.61 3.41
C GLN A 110 16.16 -3.83 4.32
N ARG A 111 15.47 -3.68 5.45
CA ARG A 111 15.20 -4.77 6.39
C ARG A 111 14.31 -5.84 5.78
N VAL A 112 13.21 -5.44 5.12
CA VAL A 112 12.34 -6.36 4.38
C VAL A 112 13.11 -7.05 3.26
N GLY A 113 13.90 -6.31 2.48
CA GLY A 113 14.69 -6.88 1.39
C GLY A 113 15.75 -7.87 1.88
N SER A 114 16.40 -7.58 3.00
CA SER A 114 17.34 -8.50 3.65
C SER A 114 16.65 -9.77 4.15
N MET A 115 15.43 -9.64 4.68
CA MET A 115 14.63 -10.78 5.13
C MET A 115 14.27 -11.67 3.93
N ILE A 116 13.74 -11.10 2.84
CA ILE A 116 13.40 -11.83 1.61
C ILE A 116 14.64 -12.51 1.02
N SER A 117 15.75 -11.77 0.87
CA SER A 117 17.02 -12.28 0.35
C SER A 117 17.52 -13.47 1.16
N ARG A 118 17.47 -13.39 2.50
CA ARG A 118 17.90 -14.50 3.37
C ARG A 118 16.93 -15.69 3.31
N ARG A 119 15.62 -15.42 3.29
CA ARG A 119 14.58 -16.45 3.29
C ARG A 119 14.63 -17.29 2.01
N TYR A 120 14.85 -16.65 0.87
CA TYR A 120 14.77 -17.27 -0.45
C TYR A 120 16.11 -17.31 -1.21
N GLY A 121 17.24 -17.04 -0.55
CA GLY A 121 18.50 -16.71 -1.22
C GLY A 121 18.95 -17.69 -2.31
N SER A 122 18.89 -19.00 -2.08
CA SER A 122 19.25 -19.98 -3.12
C SER A 122 18.20 -20.09 -4.23
N PHE A 123 16.94 -19.79 -3.94
CA PHE A 123 15.84 -19.75 -4.90
C PHE A 123 15.91 -18.49 -5.79
N LEU A 124 16.39 -17.37 -5.25
CA LEU A 124 16.52 -16.10 -5.98
C LEU A 124 17.89 -15.91 -6.67
N LYS A 125 18.84 -16.81 -6.45
CA LYS A 125 20.20 -16.69 -6.97
C LYS A 125 20.21 -16.85 -8.49
N ASN A 126 20.80 -15.87 -9.18
CA ASN A 126 20.97 -15.89 -10.65
C ASN A 126 19.67 -16.08 -11.43
N LEU A 127 18.55 -15.58 -10.90
CA LEU A 127 17.30 -15.57 -11.66
C LEU A 127 17.47 -14.77 -12.96
N PRO A 128 17.01 -15.29 -14.12
CA PRO A 128 16.80 -14.48 -15.31
C PRO A 128 15.89 -13.30 -14.99
N ARG A 129 16.06 -12.18 -15.71
CA ARG A 129 15.21 -11.01 -15.48
C ARG A 129 13.73 -11.30 -15.71
N ASP A 130 13.43 -12.18 -16.67
CA ASP A 130 12.04 -12.54 -17.01
C ASP A 130 11.37 -13.37 -15.89
N ASP A 131 12.14 -13.97 -14.97
CA ASP A 131 11.63 -14.65 -13.78
C ASP A 131 11.30 -13.66 -12.64
N ILE A 132 11.53 -12.35 -12.84
CA ILE A 132 11.35 -11.30 -11.83
C ILE A 132 10.35 -10.27 -12.33
N ASN A 133 9.21 -10.20 -11.65
CA ASN A 133 8.23 -9.14 -11.85
C ASN A 133 8.28 -8.18 -10.66
N VAL A 134 8.47 -6.88 -10.91
CA VAL A 134 8.34 -5.84 -9.89
C VAL A 134 7.39 -4.76 -10.38
N ARG A 135 6.36 -4.49 -9.58
CA ARG A 135 5.42 -3.39 -9.80
C ARG A 135 5.33 -2.50 -8.58
N SER A 136 5.13 -1.22 -8.82
CA SER A 136 4.94 -0.22 -7.78
C SER A 136 3.86 0.77 -8.20
N LEU A 137 3.21 1.38 -7.20
CA LEU A 137 2.52 2.65 -7.37
C LEU A 137 3.42 3.68 -8.07
N ALA A 138 2.80 4.64 -8.77
CA ALA A 138 3.51 5.73 -9.44
C ALA A 138 3.86 6.90 -8.49
N LYS A 139 3.75 6.69 -7.17
CA LYS A 139 4.19 7.63 -6.12
C LYS A 139 5.72 7.56 -5.96
N VAL A 140 6.37 8.71 -5.78
CA VAL A 140 7.85 8.79 -5.70
C VAL A 140 8.40 7.94 -4.56
N SER A 141 7.82 8.06 -3.36
CA SER A 141 8.17 7.27 -2.18
C SER A 141 8.02 5.76 -2.38
N ALA A 142 6.99 5.33 -3.13
CA ALA A 142 6.75 3.92 -3.45
C ALA A 142 7.79 3.37 -4.43
N VAL A 143 8.12 4.14 -5.48
CA VAL A 143 9.18 3.77 -6.43
C VAL A 143 10.55 3.73 -5.74
N ASP A 144 10.85 4.70 -4.88
CA ASP A 144 12.08 4.69 -4.08
C ASP A 144 12.12 3.49 -3.13
N SER A 145 10.98 3.14 -2.51
CA SER A 145 10.84 1.94 -1.67
C SER A 145 11.12 0.67 -2.47
N ALA A 146 10.58 0.57 -3.69
CA ALA A 146 10.80 -0.55 -4.59
C ALA A 146 12.29 -0.66 -4.98
N ASN A 147 12.96 0.45 -5.32
CA ASN A 147 14.39 0.45 -5.65
C ASN A 147 15.22 -0.06 -4.47
N VAL A 148 15.03 0.52 -3.28
CA VAL A 148 15.76 0.12 -2.07
C VAL A 148 15.56 -1.36 -1.75
N LEU A 149 14.31 -1.84 -1.87
CA LEU A 149 13.97 -3.23 -1.63
C LEU A 149 14.66 -4.15 -2.63
N VAL A 150 14.53 -3.88 -3.93
CA VAL A 150 15.05 -4.70 -5.02
C VAL A 150 16.57 -4.76 -4.95
N ASP A 151 17.25 -3.63 -4.73
CA ASP A 151 18.69 -3.59 -4.50
C ASP A 151 19.06 -4.52 -3.35
N LYS A 152 18.30 -4.46 -2.24
CA LYS A 152 18.57 -5.32 -1.08
C LYS A 152 18.30 -6.80 -1.32
N VAL A 153 17.22 -7.15 -2.03
CA VAL A 153 16.86 -8.54 -2.36
C VAL A 153 17.89 -9.18 -3.29
N PHE A 154 18.30 -8.44 -4.32
CA PHE A 154 19.05 -8.97 -5.47
C PHE A 154 20.51 -8.51 -5.53
N HIS A 155 21.13 -8.15 -4.39
CA HIS A 155 22.53 -7.69 -4.23
C HIS A 155 23.65 -8.51 -4.93
N SER A 156 23.32 -9.61 -5.62
CA SER A 156 24.29 -10.39 -6.39
C SER A 156 24.89 -9.59 -7.55
N SER A 157 26.15 -9.85 -7.87
CA SER A 157 26.90 -9.30 -9.01
C SER A 157 26.28 -9.55 -10.40
N SER A 158 25.19 -10.33 -10.46
CA SER A 158 24.51 -10.72 -11.69
C SER A 158 23.65 -9.60 -12.29
N TYR A 159 23.29 -8.57 -11.51
CA TYR A 159 22.55 -7.41 -12.01
C TYR A 159 23.50 -6.21 -12.15
N THR A 160 23.89 -5.93 -13.39
CA THR A 160 24.68 -4.74 -13.74
C THR A 160 23.76 -3.56 -14.01
N PRO A 161 24.27 -2.31 -14.07
CA PRO A 161 23.46 -1.16 -14.49
C PRO A 161 22.75 -1.36 -15.85
N ALA A 162 23.34 -2.15 -16.75
CA ALA A 162 22.77 -2.50 -18.05
C ALA A 162 21.63 -3.54 -17.97
N ASN A 163 21.61 -4.36 -16.91
CA ASN A 163 20.59 -5.39 -16.68
C ASN A 163 19.89 -5.21 -15.32
N ARG A 164 19.56 -3.95 -14.99
CA ARG A 164 18.81 -3.64 -13.79
C ARG A 164 17.39 -4.21 -13.87
N ILE A 165 16.87 -4.59 -12.71
CA ILE A 165 15.48 -5.01 -12.54
C ILE A 165 14.58 -3.82 -12.89
N ILE A 166 13.54 -4.08 -13.69
CA ILE A 166 12.57 -3.05 -14.07
C ILE A 166 11.49 -2.99 -13.01
N ILE A 167 11.20 -1.78 -12.54
CA ILE A 167 10.03 -1.49 -11.72
C ILE A 167 8.98 -0.91 -12.66
N ASN A 168 7.90 -1.64 -12.85
CA ASN A 168 6.78 -1.22 -13.67
C ASN A 168 5.79 -0.40 -12.82
N THR A 169 5.26 0.68 -13.38
CA THR A 169 4.29 1.55 -12.70
C THR A 169 3.17 1.89 -13.66
N LEU A 170 1.96 2.07 -13.13
CA LEU A 170 0.84 2.68 -13.85
C LEU A 170 0.42 3.97 -13.12
N PRO A 171 -0.11 4.98 -13.83
CA PRO A 171 -0.68 6.15 -13.17
C PRO A 171 -1.78 5.75 -12.19
N ASP A 172 -1.79 6.34 -11.00
CA ASP A 172 -2.67 5.94 -9.90
C ASP A 172 -4.16 5.91 -10.28
N ILE A 173 -4.61 6.83 -11.14
CA ILE A 173 -6.01 6.92 -11.60
C ILE A 173 -6.46 5.72 -12.45
N VAL A 174 -5.53 4.98 -13.06
CA VAL A 174 -5.82 3.78 -13.86
C VAL A 174 -5.24 2.49 -13.25
N ASP A 175 -4.45 2.58 -12.18
CA ASP A 175 -3.87 1.40 -11.52
C ASP A 175 -4.87 0.73 -10.58
N THR A 176 -5.75 -0.10 -11.14
CA THR A 176 -6.77 -0.83 -10.37
C THR A 176 -6.19 -1.88 -9.43
N VAL A 177 -4.92 -2.25 -9.61
CA VAL A 177 -4.26 -3.36 -8.91
C VAL A 177 -3.62 -2.85 -7.64
N LEU A 178 -2.78 -1.81 -7.73
CA LEU A 178 -1.95 -1.33 -6.62
C LEU A 178 -2.50 -0.08 -5.94
N SER A 179 -3.24 0.75 -6.68
CA SER A 179 -3.72 2.03 -6.21
C SER A 179 -5.14 1.95 -5.65
N SER A 180 -5.33 2.59 -4.50
CA SER A 180 -6.65 2.88 -3.95
C SER A 180 -7.24 4.16 -4.52
N ASP A 181 -6.52 4.87 -5.39
CA ASP A 181 -6.95 6.11 -6.04
C ASP A 181 -7.46 5.89 -7.49
N ALA A 182 -7.43 4.64 -7.98
CA ALA A 182 -7.97 4.29 -9.30
C ALA A 182 -9.43 4.77 -9.45
N LEU A 183 -9.79 5.37 -10.60
CA LEU A 183 -11.10 5.98 -10.80
C LEU A 183 -12.22 4.96 -10.60
N CYS A 184 -13.03 5.16 -9.54
CA CYS A 184 -14.12 4.24 -9.27
C CYS A 184 -15.35 4.84 -8.57
N PRO A 185 -16.36 5.29 -9.35
CA PRO A 185 -17.57 5.88 -8.81
C PRO A 185 -18.31 4.97 -7.81
N ASN A 186 -18.48 3.68 -8.13
CA ASN A 186 -19.20 2.77 -7.25
C ASN A 186 -18.44 2.47 -5.95
N ARG A 187 -17.10 2.55 -5.96
CA ARG A 187 -16.31 2.42 -4.72
C ARG A 187 -16.53 3.61 -3.80
N ILE A 188 -16.59 4.82 -4.35
CA ILE A 188 -16.92 6.03 -3.59
C ILE A 188 -18.32 5.92 -3.00
N GLN A 189 -19.30 5.48 -3.82
CA GLN A 189 -20.66 5.29 -3.35
C GLN A 189 -20.74 4.22 -2.25
N GLU A 190 -20.03 3.11 -2.39
CA GLU A 190 -20.01 2.05 -1.39
C GLU A 190 -19.32 2.48 -0.09
N LEU A 191 -18.24 3.27 -0.18
CA LEU A 191 -17.64 3.92 0.98
C LEU A 191 -18.66 4.79 1.72
N LEU A 192 -19.42 5.61 0.99
CA LEU A 192 -20.46 6.45 1.59
C LEU A 192 -21.58 5.60 2.20
N ASN A 193 -21.98 4.51 1.56
CA ASN A 193 -22.97 3.59 2.12
C ASN A 193 -22.49 2.99 3.45
N ASN A 194 -21.24 2.52 3.49
CA ASN A 194 -20.64 1.91 4.67
C ASN A 194 -20.51 2.91 5.84
N LEU A 195 -20.19 4.17 5.55
CA LEU A 195 -20.08 5.23 6.55
C LEU A 195 -21.43 5.76 7.05
N ASN A 196 -22.54 5.50 6.34
CA ASN A 196 -23.88 5.96 6.70
C ASN A 196 -24.71 4.90 7.44
N THR A 197 -24.08 3.86 7.97
CA THR A 197 -24.77 2.81 8.74
C THR A 197 -25.03 3.24 10.19
N ASP A 198 -26.07 2.69 10.81
CA ASP A 198 -26.38 2.93 12.23
C ASP A 198 -25.20 2.60 13.16
N GLN A 199 -24.42 1.57 12.80
CA GLN A 199 -23.22 1.18 13.55
C GLN A 199 -22.16 2.27 13.53
N VAL A 200 -21.90 2.89 12.37
CA VAL A 200 -20.95 4.00 12.26
C VAL A 200 -21.47 5.24 12.96
N LEU A 201 -22.76 5.53 12.88
CA LEU A 201 -23.37 6.65 13.61
C LEU A 201 -23.25 6.46 15.13
N GLN A 202 -23.46 5.24 15.63
CA GLN A 202 -23.24 4.90 17.04
C GLN A 202 -21.77 5.07 17.44
N PHE A 203 -20.84 4.62 16.59
CA PHE A 203 -19.41 4.78 16.79
C PHE A 203 -18.97 6.25 16.86
N ILE A 204 -19.42 7.10 15.93
CA ILE A 204 -19.14 8.55 15.92
C ILE A 204 -19.65 9.24 17.18
N ASN A 205 -20.80 8.78 17.70
CA ASN A 205 -21.43 9.34 18.90
C ASN A 205 -20.81 8.82 20.21
N LEU A 206 -19.83 7.91 20.16
CA LEU A 206 -19.09 7.55 21.36
C LEU A 206 -18.36 8.79 21.90
N PRO A 207 -18.42 9.07 23.22
CA PRO A 207 -17.78 10.26 23.79
C PRO A 207 -16.31 10.41 23.37
N ALA A 208 -15.55 9.32 23.46
CA ALA A 208 -14.14 9.29 23.07
C ALA A 208 -13.90 9.71 21.60
N VAL A 209 -14.74 9.26 20.66
CA VAL A 209 -14.61 9.60 19.22
C VAL A 209 -15.06 11.03 18.97
N SER A 210 -16.14 11.47 19.61
CA SER A 210 -16.64 12.84 19.53
C SER A 210 -15.63 13.86 20.05
N ASP A 211 -15.02 13.60 21.21
CA ASP A 211 -14.01 14.46 21.82
C ASP A 211 -12.73 14.52 20.96
N LEU A 212 -12.35 13.39 20.35
CA LEU A 212 -11.23 13.34 19.41
C LEU A 212 -11.50 14.17 18.15
N LEU A 213 -12.70 14.08 17.58
CA LEU A 213 -13.12 14.93 16.45
C LEU A 213 -13.01 16.41 16.80
N ASP A 214 -13.51 16.80 17.98
CA ASP A 214 -13.46 18.20 18.43
C ASP A 214 -12.01 18.66 18.68
N THR A 215 -11.16 17.77 19.19
CA THR A 215 -9.71 18.00 19.34
C THR A 215 -9.05 18.25 17.98
N VAL A 216 -9.32 17.39 16.98
CA VAL A 216 -8.78 17.55 15.62
C VAL A 216 -9.26 18.85 14.99
N VAL A 217 -10.55 19.17 15.05
CA VAL A 217 -11.12 20.40 14.49
C VAL A 217 -10.47 21.63 15.14
N THR A 218 -10.34 21.63 16.47
CA THR A 218 -9.77 22.77 17.22
C THR A 218 -8.30 23.02 16.85
N ASN A 219 -7.52 21.95 16.67
CA ASN A 219 -6.08 22.08 16.46
C ASN A 219 -5.67 22.19 14.98
N THR A 220 -6.43 21.61 14.06
CA THR A 220 -6.11 21.61 12.61
C THR A 220 -6.94 22.63 11.83
N GLY A 221 -8.17 22.91 12.28
CA GLY A 221 -9.17 23.70 11.56
C GLY A 221 -9.82 22.96 10.39
N LEU A 222 -9.65 21.64 10.30
CA LEU A 222 -10.38 20.79 9.36
C LEU A 222 -11.86 20.67 9.76
N ASP A 223 -12.68 20.21 8.83
CA ASP A 223 -14.10 19.96 9.09
C ASP A 223 -14.29 18.83 10.11
N ARG A 224 -15.42 18.82 10.80
CA ARG A 224 -15.75 17.77 11.78
C ARG A 224 -16.21 16.48 11.10
N THR A 225 -15.28 15.76 10.47
CA THR A 225 -15.56 14.54 9.69
C THR A 225 -14.61 13.40 10.04
N LEU A 226 -15.01 12.16 9.76
CA LEU A 226 -14.13 10.99 9.88
C LEU A 226 -12.91 11.08 8.95
N ASN A 227 -13.06 11.67 7.76
CA ASN A 227 -11.94 11.88 6.84
C ASN A 227 -10.86 12.80 7.44
N SER A 228 -11.27 13.83 8.20
CA SER A 228 -10.32 14.71 8.89
C SER A 228 -9.46 13.97 9.92
N LEU A 229 -9.99 12.92 10.54
CA LEU A 229 -9.18 12.06 11.44
C LEU A 229 -8.11 11.30 10.66
N VAL A 230 -8.46 10.75 9.49
CA VAL A 230 -7.54 10.02 8.61
C VAL A 230 -6.44 10.95 8.08
N GLU A 231 -6.81 12.14 7.58
CA GLU A 231 -5.87 13.15 7.11
C GLU A 231 -4.91 13.59 8.22
N THR A 232 -5.46 13.85 9.41
CA THR A 232 -4.66 14.24 10.58
C THR A 232 -3.70 13.13 11.00
N LEU A 233 -4.13 11.87 11.00
CA LEU A 233 -3.26 10.75 11.33
C LEU A 233 -2.11 10.65 10.34
N ASN A 234 -2.40 10.71 9.05
CA ASN A 234 -1.38 10.65 8.00
C ASN A 234 -0.36 11.79 8.11
N ASP A 235 -0.82 13.00 8.42
CA ASP A 235 0.06 14.14 8.67
C ASP A 235 0.96 13.92 9.88
N LEU A 236 0.41 13.49 11.01
CA LEU A 236 1.16 13.23 12.24
C LEU A 236 2.18 12.10 12.06
N LEU A 237 1.79 11.00 11.41
CA LEU A 237 2.71 9.90 11.10
C LEU A 237 3.81 10.34 10.13
N GLY A 238 3.49 11.22 9.17
CA GLY A 238 4.48 11.80 8.27
C GLY A 238 5.50 12.71 8.98
N LEU A 239 5.05 13.48 9.99
CA LEU A 239 5.95 14.28 10.84
C LEU A 239 6.84 13.37 11.69
N GLU A 240 6.26 12.35 12.33
CA GLU A 240 6.99 11.36 13.14
C GLU A 240 8.06 10.64 12.32
N ALA A 241 7.70 10.18 11.11
CA ALA A 241 8.61 9.51 10.18
C ALA A 241 9.75 10.43 9.72
N ALA A 242 9.50 11.73 9.61
CA ALA A 242 10.50 12.73 9.26
C ALA A 242 11.42 13.13 10.44
N GLY A 243 11.17 12.62 11.65
CA GLY A 243 11.87 13.05 12.85
C GLY A 243 11.53 14.48 13.28
N ILE A 244 10.38 15.00 12.83
CA ILE A 244 9.89 16.31 13.21
C ILE A 244 9.06 16.17 14.50
N PRO A 245 9.31 17.00 15.53
CA PRO A 245 8.51 16.96 16.75
C PRO A 245 7.02 17.11 16.45
N LEU A 246 6.21 16.24 17.07
CA LEU A 246 4.76 16.35 16.99
C LEU A 246 4.27 17.61 17.73
N PRO A 247 3.16 18.21 17.31
CA PRO A 247 2.51 19.27 18.07
C PRO A 247 2.21 18.82 19.51
N ASP A 248 2.23 19.75 20.47
CA ASP A 248 2.03 19.46 21.90
C ASP A 248 0.70 18.73 22.22
N TRP A 249 -0.33 18.94 21.38
CA TRP A 249 -1.63 18.28 21.53
C TRP A 249 -1.65 16.84 20.99
N ALA A 250 -0.72 16.47 20.10
CA ALA A 250 -0.67 15.17 19.45
C ALA A 250 0.27 14.20 20.19
N THR A 251 -0.02 13.97 21.47
CA THR A 251 0.78 13.12 22.35
C THR A 251 0.73 11.65 21.91
N ILE A 252 1.89 10.98 21.88
CA ILE A 252 2.03 9.62 21.33
C ILE A 252 1.15 8.59 22.06
N ASN A 253 1.15 8.62 23.40
CA ASN A 253 0.49 7.61 24.23
C ASN A 253 -0.97 7.97 24.59
N ASP A 254 -1.55 8.96 23.93
CA ASP A 254 -2.89 9.43 24.23
C ASP A 254 -3.61 9.82 22.94
N THR A 255 -3.40 11.03 22.42
CA THR A 255 -4.13 11.49 21.23
C THR A 255 -3.77 10.71 19.96
N LEU A 256 -2.48 10.45 19.71
CA LEU A 256 -2.04 9.73 18.50
C LEU A 256 -2.47 8.25 18.52
N ASP A 257 -2.38 7.59 19.68
CA ASP A 257 -2.86 6.22 19.88
C ASP A 257 -4.38 6.13 19.70
N GLN A 258 -5.13 7.05 20.29
CA GLN A 258 -6.58 7.12 20.12
C GLN A 258 -6.97 7.38 18.67
N LEU A 259 -6.25 8.27 17.99
CA LEU A 259 -6.44 8.55 16.57
C LEU A 259 -6.17 7.32 15.71
N THR A 260 -5.07 6.63 15.98
CA THR A 260 -4.72 5.37 15.29
C THR A 260 -5.82 4.34 15.45
N LYS A 261 -6.24 4.04 16.68
CA LYS A 261 -7.34 3.09 16.96
C LYS A 261 -8.64 3.47 16.30
N THR A 262 -8.97 4.76 16.32
CA THR A 262 -10.20 5.28 15.69
C THR A 262 -10.14 5.09 14.18
N VAL A 263 -9.01 5.41 13.54
CA VAL A 263 -8.83 5.21 12.10
C VAL A 263 -8.81 3.73 11.72
N THR A 264 -8.21 2.86 12.52
CA THR A 264 -8.27 1.41 12.32
C THR A 264 -9.73 0.93 12.27
N GLU A 265 -10.57 1.40 13.19
CA GLU A 265 -11.99 1.02 13.21
C GLU A 265 -12.75 1.58 11.99
N ILE A 266 -12.44 2.81 11.55
CA ILE A 266 -12.98 3.38 10.31
C ILE A 266 -12.65 2.47 9.12
N VAL A 267 -11.38 2.05 8.97
CA VAL A 267 -10.96 1.14 7.90
C VAL A 267 -11.73 -0.19 7.93
N LYS A 268 -11.99 -0.73 9.13
CA LYS A 268 -12.83 -1.94 9.26
C LYS A 268 -14.23 -1.71 8.69
N PHE A 269 -14.88 -0.59 8.99
CA PHE A 269 -16.18 -0.23 8.41
C PHE A 269 -16.11 -0.15 6.89
N LEU A 270 -15.08 0.52 6.35
CA LEU A 270 -14.89 0.69 4.91
C LEU A 270 -14.79 -0.63 4.15
N LEU A 271 -14.25 -1.68 4.79
CA LEU A 271 -14.01 -2.99 4.19
C LEU A 271 -15.03 -4.05 4.65
N THR A 272 -16.22 -3.67 5.11
CA THR A 272 -17.17 -4.61 5.72
C THR A 272 -17.98 -5.42 4.70
N THR A 273 -18.28 -4.86 3.53
CA THR A 273 -19.16 -5.51 2.55
C THR A 273 -18.37 -6.30 1.51
N PRO A 274 -18.93 -7.39 0.93
CA PRO A 274 -18.30 -8.09 -0.17
C PRO A 274 -17.99 -7.17 -1.36
N LEU A 275 -18.88 -6.23 -1.67
CA LEU A 275 -18.67 -5.24 -2.74
C LEU A 275 -17.48 -4.33 -2.43
N SER A 276 -17.34 -3.84 -1.20
CA SER A 276 -16.18 -3.02 -0.81
C SER A 276 -14.86 -3.80 -0.95
N LEU A 277 -14.81 -5.07 -0.54
CA LEU A 277 -13.63 -5.92 -0.71
C LEU A 277 -13.34 -6.14 -2.19
N GLN A 278 -14.36 -6.48 -2.96
CA GLN A 278 -14.26 -6.74 -4.40
C GLN A 278 -13.73 -5.51 -5.16
N LEU A 279 -14.23 -4.31 -4.86
CA LEU A 279 -13.79 -3.07 -5.50
C LEU A 279 -12.37 -2.65 -5.08
N ASN A 280 -11.96 -2.97 -3.84
CA ASN A 280 -10.64 -2.59 -3.34
C ASN A 280 -9.53 -3.57 -3.77
N VAL A 281 -9.75 -4.89 -3.66
CA VAL A 281 -8.67 -5.89 -3.85
C VAL A 281 -8.94 -6.90 -4.98
N GLY A 282 -10.12 -6.91 -5.59
CA GLY A 282 -10.48 -7.86 -6.66
C GLY A 282 -9.44 -7.97 -7.78
N PRO A 283 -9.00 -6.88 -8.43
CA PRO A 283 -7.99 -6.94 -9.49
C PRO A 283 -6.64 -7.50 -9.03
N LEU A 284 -6.21 -7.18 -7.80
CA LEU A 284 -4.99 -7.74 -7.22
C LEU A 284 -5.15 -9.24 -6.92
N LEU A 285 -6.32 -9.66 -6.44
CA LEU A 285 -6.63 -11.07 -6.23
C LEU A 285 -6.61 -11.86 -7.54
N ASP A 286 -7.15 -11.30 -8.63
CA ASP A 286 -7.13 -11.93 -9.95
C ASP A 286 -5.69 -12.16 -10.42
N GLU A 287 -4.79 -11.19 -10.25
CA GLU A 287 -3.36 -11.37 -10.56
C GLU A 287 -2.69 -12.42 -9.69
N ILE A 288 -2.94 -12.40 -8.37
CA ILE A 288 -2.41 -13.40 -7.45
C ILE A 288 -2.87 -14.79 -7.89
N VAL A 289 -4.16 -14.98 -8.17
CA VAL A 289 -4.74 -16.26 -8.59
C VAL A 289 -4.17 -16.71 -9.93
N GLN A 290 -3.97 -15.80 -10.87
CA GLN A 290 -3.33 -16.10 -12.15
C GLN A 290 -1.92 -16.67 -11.95
N ILE A 291 -1.09 -16.00 -11.14
CA ILE A 291 0.26 -16.47 -10.82
C ILE A 291 0.21 -17.84 -10.13
N LEU A 292 -0.70 -18.03 -9.17
CA LEU A 292 -0.84 -19.30 -8.46
C LEU A 292 -1.29 -20.44 -9.39
N ASN A 293 -2.16 -20.15 -10.36
CA ASN A 293 -2.58 -21.14 -11.37
C ASN A 293 -1.43 -21.50 -12.31
N MET A 294 -0.65 -20.51 -12.80
CA MET A 294 0.53 -20.75 -13.62
C MET A 294 1.57 -21.60 -12.89
N ALA A 295 1.83 -21.30 -11.61
CA ALA A 295 2.73 -22.07 -10.75
C ALA A 295 2.33 -23.55 -10.62
N ASN A 296 1.07 -23.88 -10.86
CA ASN A 296 0.53 -25.24 -10.75
C ASN A 296 0.19 -25.88 -12.09
N SER A 297 0.45 -25.18 -13.19
CA SER A 297 0.30 -25.70 -14.55
C SER A 297 1.59 -26.39 -15.02
N ASN A 298 1.52 -27.07 -16.17
CA ASN A 298 2.71 -27.62 -16.84
C ASN A 298 3.52 -26.54 -17.58
N ASP A 299 3.02 -25.30 -17.66
CA ASP A 299 3.64 -24.17 -18.35
C ASP A 299 4.29 -23.23 -17.32
N GLN A 300 5.25 -23.77 -16.57
CA GLN A 300 5.99 -23.00 -15.56
C GLN A 300 7.09 -22.13 -16.17
N ASP A 301 7.50 -22.41 -17.40
CA ASP A 301 8.63 -21.75 -18.07
C ASP A 301 8.35 -20.27 -18.41
N SER A 302 7.07 -19.87 -18.42
CA SER A 302 6.64 -18.48 -18.71
C SER A 302 6.31 -17.67 -17.45
N MET A 303 6.44 -18.25 -16.25
CA MET A 303 5.98 -17.63 -15.00
C MET A 303 7.15 -17.00 -14.22
N ALA A 304 6.92 -15.78 -13.73
CA ALA A 304 7.82 -15.16 -12.76
C ALA A 304 7.94 -16.01 -11.48
N LYS A 305 9.18 -16.34 -11.10
CA LYS A 305 9.48 -17.03 -9.83
C LYS A 305 9.31 -16.11 -8.63
N ILE A 306 9.46 -14.80 -8.81
CA ILE A 306 9.16 -13.81 -7.79
C ILE A 306 8.40 -12.63 -8.39
N SER A 307 7.28 -12.29 -7.77
CA SER A 307 6.50 -11.10 -8.06
C SER A 307 6.46 -10.19 -6.83
N ILE A 308 6.93 -8.95 -6.97
CA ILE A 308 6.96 -7.95 -5.91
C ILE A 308 6.03 -6.81 -6.28
N TYR A 309 5.11 -6.48 -5.37
CA TYR A 309 4.11 -5.45 -5.54
C TYR A 309 4.24 -4.44 -4.40
N ILE A 310 4.57 -3.18 -4.73
CA ILE A 310 4.48 -2.07 -3.77
C ILE A 310 3.11 -1.41 -3.93
N ALA A 311 2.23 -1.57 -2.93
CA ALA A 311 0.80 -1.22 -3.01
C ALA A 311 0.35 -0.33 -1.85
N ASP A 312 -0.81 0.33 -2.01
CA ASP A 312 -1.38 1.18 -0.96
C ASP A 312 -1.83 0.34 0.27
N GLU A 313 -1.82 0.96 1.44
CA GLU A 313 -2.22 0.33 2.72
C GLU A 313 -3.58 -0.38 2.62
N MET A 314 -4.58 0.30 2.07
CA MET A 314 -5.94 -0.24 1.89
C MET A 314 -5.99 -1.53 1.05
N LYS A 315 -5.04 -1.75 0.12
CA LYS A 315 -4.94 -3.01 -0.64
C LYS A 315 -4.52 -4.16 0.26
N LEU A 316 -3.52 -3.92 1.13
CA LEU A 316 -3.03 -4.92 2.08
C LEU A 316 -4.09 -5.22 3.13
N GLU A 317 -4.77 -4.20 3.66
CA GLU A 317 -5.89 -4.34 4.60
C GLU A 317 -7.01 -5.22 4.03
N ALA A 318 -7.47 -4.90 2.82
CA ALA A 318 -8.50 -5.68 2.13
C ALA A 318 -8.02 -7.11 1.85
N LEU A 319 -6.78 -7.30 1.41
CA LEU A 319 -6.22 -8.63 1.17
C LEU A 319 -6.16 -9.47 2.45
N LEU A 320 -5.66 -8.91 3.55
CA LEU A 320 -5.59 -9.58 4.85
C LEU A 320 -6.99 -9.98 5.33
N LYS A 321 -7.97 -9.08 5.20
CA LYS A 321 -9.36 -9.36 5.55
C LYS A 321 -9.94 -10.51 4.72
N VAL A 322 -9.70 -10.53 3.41
CA VAL A 322 -10.12 -11.63 2.51
C VAL A 322 -9.45 -12.96 2.89
N LEU A 323 -8.19 -12.92 3.32
CA LEU A 323 -7.45 -14.09 3.78
C LEU A 323 -7.89 -14.57 5.18
N GLY A 324 -8.85 -13.87 5.80
CA GLY A 324 -9.45 -14.22 7.09
C GLY A 324 -8.70 -13.65 8.30
N GLU A 325 -7.81 -12.68 8.09
CA GLU A 325 -7.13 -11.99 9.17
C GLU A 325 -7.93 -10.75 9.59
N THR A 326 -8.15 -10.64 10.90
CA THR A 326 -8.62 -9.41 11.52
C THR A 326 -7.40 -8.69 12.08
N LEU A 327 -7.14 -7.48 11.60
CA LEU A 327 -6.08 -6.66 12.17
C LEU A 327 -6.65 -5.79 13.29
N ASP A 328 -5.95 -5.77 14.41
CA ASP A 328 -6.23 -4.88 15.54
C ASP A 328 -5.64 -3.47 15.32
N ASP A 329 -4.64 -3.38 14.43
CA ASP A 329 -3.91 -2.16 14.06
C ASP A 329 -3.80 -2.04 12.54
N LEU A 330 -3.61 -0.82 12.02
CA LEU A 330 -3.32 -0.58 10.61
C LEU A 330 -2.04 -1.31 10.16
N VAL A 331 -1.99 -1.74 8.89
CA VAL A 331 -0.78 -2.28 8.27
C VAL A 331 0.32 -1.23 8.29
N PRO A 332 1.40 -1.38 9.06
CA PRO A 332 2.40 -0.32 9.21
C PRO A 332 3.26 -0.17 7.96
N PRO A 333 4.06 0.91 7.84
CA PRO A 333 5.00 1.07 6.75
C PRO A 333 5.95 -0.13 6.59
N ALA A 334 6.22 -0.52 5.34
CA ALA A 334 6.88 -1.77 4.96
C ALA A 334 6.19 -3.06 5.45
N GLY A 335 4.95 -2.98 5.94
CA GLY A 335 4.10 -4.13 6.19
C GLY A 335 4.03 -5.01 4.95
N THR A 336 4.23 -6.32 5.12
CA THR A 336 4.49 -7.23 3.99
C THR A 336 3.64 -8.48 4.10
N ILE A 337 2.95 -8.85 3.02
CA ILE A 337 2.27 -10.13 2.84
C ILE A 337 3.13 -10.97 1.88
N LEU A 338 3.53 -12.16 2.31
CA LEU A 338 4.22 -13.13 1.47
C LEU A 338 3.31 -14.31 1.18
N ILE A 339 3.21 -14.69 -0.09
CA ILE A 339 2.49 -15.88 -0.55
C ILE A 339 3.51 -16.81 -1.22
N GLU A 340 3.69 -18.00 -0.65
CA GLU A 340 4.55 -19.05 -1.21
C GLU A 340 3.69 -20.08 -1.93
N ALA A 341 3.93 -20.25 -3.23
CA ALA A 341 3.41 -21.36 -4.02
C ALA A 341 4.41 -22.51 -4.02
N HIS A 342 3.95 -23.70 -3.63
CA HIS A 342 4.74 -24.91 -3.61
C HIS A 342 4.15 -26.01 -4.50
N GLU A 343 5.00 -26.95 -4.89
CA GLU A 343 4.61 -28.19 -5.57
C GLU A 343 3.42 -28.88 -4.89
N ASN A 344 2.65 -29.60 -5.70
CA ASN A 344 1.39 -30.23 -5.30
C ASN A 344 0.35 -29.20 -4.82
N GLN A 345 0.34 -28.01 -5.44
CA GLN A 345 -0.69 -26.99 -5.22
C GLN A 345 -0.77 -26.50 -3.77
N ARG A 346 0.36 -26.47 -3.06
CA ARG A 346 0.37 -26.07 -1.65
C ARG A 346 0.72 -24.60 -1.51
N ILE A 347 -0.13 -23.86 -0.82
CA ILE A 347 0.05 -22.44 -0.56
C ILE A 347 0.35 -22.21 0.91
N LYS A 348 1.28 -21.29 1.19
CA LYS A 348 1.49 -20.71 2.52
C LYS A 348 1.42 -19.20 2.41
N VAL A 349 0.84 -18.57 3.42
CA VAL A 349 0.79 -17.10 3.51
C VAL A 349 1.38 -16.65 4.82
N PHE A 350 2.15 -15.57 4.76
CA PHE A 350 2.78 -14.95 5.91
C PHE A 350 2.47 -13.46 5.90
N TYR A 351 2.37 -12.88 7.08
CA TYR A 351 2.24 -11.45 7.28
C TYR A 351 3.35 -10.98 8.20
N LEU A 352 4.01 -9.91 7.77
CA LEU A 352 5.00 -9.19 8.53
C LEU A 352 4.38 -7.85 8.93
N GLY A 353 3.94 -7.77 10.18
CA GLY A 353 3.26 -6.61 10.75
C GLY A 353 4.18 -5.69 11.56
N ASP A 354 5.49 -5.95 11.64
CA ASP A 354 6.44 -5.03 12.28
C ASP A 354 7.82 -5.12 11.63
N THR A 355 8.27 -4.00 11.06
CA THR A 355 9.57 -3.82 10.42
C THR A 355 10.46 -2.80 11.15
N SER A 356 9.95 -2.25 12.25
CA SER A 356 10.59 -1.18 13.02
C SER A 356 11.83 -1.65 13.76
N HIS A 357 11.81 -2.88 14.29
CA HIS A 357 12.93 -3.45 15.03
C HIS A 357 13.04 -4.97 14.78
N PRO A 358 14.25 -5.48 14.53
CA PRO A 358 14.51 -6.93 14.58
C PRO A 358 14.42 -7.48 16.02
N PRO A 359 14.05 -8.77 16.22
CA PRO A 359 13.59 -9.71 15.21
C PRO A 359 12.16 -9.35 14.77
N PHE A 360 11.94 -9.30 13.46
CA PHE A 360 10.60 -9.08 12.93
C PHE A 360 9.61 -10.17 13.40
N ASN A 361 8.34 -9.82 13.47
CA ASN A 361 7.28 -10.78 13.75
C ASN A 361 6.63 -11.21 12.44
N VAL A 362 7.18 -12.25 11.79
CA VAL A 362 6.52 -12.90 10.64
C VAL A 362 5.53 -13.92 11.18
N ARG A 363 4.26 -13.55 11.13
CA ARG A 363 3.15 -14.40 11.50
C ARG A 363 2.74 -15.22 10.28
N LYS A 364 2.76 -16.54 10.42
CA LYS A 364 2.13 -17.41 9.43
C LYS A 364 0.62 -17.29 9.55
N LEU A 365 -0.04 -16.87 8.47
CA LEU A 365 -1.48 -16.65 8.49
C LEU A 365 -2.20 -17.99 8.53
N ARG A 366 -3.17 -18.08 9.42
CA ARG A 366 -4.14 -19.17 9.40
C ARG A 366 -5.17 -18.67 8.43
N LEU A 367 -5.21 -19.24 7.22
CA LEU A 367 -6.25 -18.89 6.26
C LEU A 367 -7.58 -19.41 6.86
N VAL A 368 -8.22 -18.56 7.67
CA VAL A 368 -9.30 -18.90 8.61
C VAL A 368 -10.54 -19.48 7.91
N PRO A 369 -10.88 -19.11 6.65
CA PRO A 369 -12.01 -19.75 5.97
C PRO A 369 -11.79 -21.24 5.63
N PHE A 370 -10.56 -21.76 5.75
CA PHE A 370 -10.14 -23.01 5.08
C PHE A 370 -9.72 -24.14 6.01
N LEU A 371 -9.69 -23.89 7.32
CA LEU A 371 -9.06 -24.80 8.27
C LEU A 371 -10.06 -25.17 9.36
N THR A 372 -10.71 -26.33 9.20
CA THR A 372 -11.40 -27.00 10.32
C THR A 372 -10.44 -27.45 11.42
N ASP A 373 -9.13 -27.50 11.09
CA ASP A 373 -8.04 -27.86 11.99
C ASP A 373 -7.07 -26.68 12.13
N PRO A 374 -7.04 -26.00 13.29
CA PRO A 374 -6.20 -24.83 13.54
C PRO A 374 -4.68 -25.15 13.55
N THR A 375 -4.29 -26.42 13.50
CA THR A 375 -2.88 -26.84 13.41
C THR A 375 -2.36 -26.89 11.98
N LYS A 376 -3.26 -26.93 10.98
CA LYS A 376 -2.88 -26.95 9.57
C LYS A 376 -2.59 -25.53 9.11
N THR A 377 -1.42 -25.32 8.55
CA THR A 377 -0.97 -23.99 8.07
C THR A 377 -0.60 -24.02 6.59
N ARG A 378 -1.08 -25.04 5.87
CA ARG A 378 -0.93 -25.22 4.43
C ARG A 378 -2.31 -25.38 3.85
N VAL A 379 -2.60 -24.64 2.79
CA VAL A 379 -3.88 -24.71 2.06
C VAL A 379 -3.60 -25.19 0.65
N TYR A 380 -4.46 -26.06 0.13
CA TYR A 380 -4.40 -26.47 -1.27
C TYR A 380 -5.04 -25.41 -2.16
N LEU A 381 -4.44 -25.10 -3.30
CA LEU A 381 -4.91 -24.05 -4.20
C LEU A 381 -6.41 -24.18 -4.54
N PRO A 382 -6.97 -25.35 -4.89
CA PRO A 382 -8.40 -25.45 -5.19
C PRO A 382 -9.31 -25.04 -4.02
N ASN A 383 -8.86 -25.29 -2.79
CA ASN A 383 -9.60 -24.86 -1.60
C ASN A 383 -9.53 -23.35 -1.48
N LEU A 384 -8.35 -22.75 -1.64
CA LEU A 384 -8.15 -21.29 -1.63
C LEU A 384 -9.05 -20.61 -2.67
N LEU A 385 -9.02 -21.10 -3.91
CA LEU A 385 -9.81 -20.55 -5.02
C LEU A 385 -11.31 -20.57 -4.74
N LYS A 386 -11.85 -21.64 -4.13
CA LYS A 386 -13.28 -21.75 -3.82
C LYS A 386 -13.80 -20.64 -2.90
N VAL A 387 -13.00 -20.14 -1.97
CA VAL A 387 -13.42 -19.04 -1.08
C VAL A 387 -13.16 -17.69 -1.69
N LEU A 388 -12.12 -17.58 -2.52
CA LEU A 388 -11.87 -16.34 -3.26
C LEU A 388 -12.88 -16.15 -4.39
N GLU A 389 -13.49 -17.22 -4.91
CA GLU A 389 -14.43 -17.24 -6.04
C GLU A 389 -15.46 -16.09 -6.05
N PRO A 390 -16.13 -15.73 -4.94
CA PRO A 390 -17.10 -14.63 -4.93
C PRO A 390 -16.49 -13.24 -5.20
N LEU A 391 -15.17 -13.11 -5.07
CA LEU A 391 -14.40 -11.88 -5.21
C LEU A 391 -13.55 -11.85 -6.50
N LEU A 392 -13.52 -12.94 -7.28
CA LEU A 392 -12.68 -13.09 -8.48
C LEU A 392 -13.46 -12.87 -9.79
N ASN A 393 -12.72 -12.69 -10.88
CA ASN A 393 -13.21 -12.66 -12.27
C ASN A 393 -14.34 -11.65 -12.51
N ILE A 394 -14.29 -10.56 -11.76
CA ILE A 394 -15.26 -9.49 -11.87
C ILE A 394 -14.84 -8.64 -13.05
N ASN A 395 -15.80 -8.24 -13.89
CA ASN A 395 -15.54 -7.13 -14.78
C ASN A 395 -15.45 -5.86 -13.92
N TRP A 396 -14.26 -5.58 -13.39
CA TRP A 396 -14.06 -4.54 -12.40
C TRP A 396 -14.54 -3.19 -12.94
N LEU A 397 -14.27 -2.85 -14.20
CA LEU A 397 -14.72 -1.61 -14.83
C LEU A 397 -16.25 -1.48 -14.77
N LEU A 398 -16.97 -2.54 -15.13
CA LEU A 398 -18.43 -2.57 -15.05
C LEU A 398 -18.94 -2.46 -13.61
N THR A 399 -18.38 -3.26 -12.69
CA THR A 399 -18.76 -3.23 -11.26
C THR A 399 -18.46 -1.88 -10.63
N CYS A 400 -17.41 -1.23 -11.09
CA CYS A 400 -16.95 0.06 -10.66
C CYS A 400 -17.80 1.23 -11.22
N GLY A 401 -18.65 0.95 -12.21
CA GLY A 401 -19.53 1.93 -12.83
C GLY A 401 -18.82 2.82 -13.85
N VAL A 402 -17.68 2.36 -14.38
CA VAL A 402 -16.94 3.04 -15.45
C VAL A 402 -17.46 2.52 -16.79
N ASP A 403 -17.98 3.41 -17.63
CA ASP A 403 -18.41 3.03 -18.97
C ASP A 403 -17.18 2.72 -19.85
N PRO A 404 -17.00 1.48 -20.34
CA PRO A 404 -15.86 1.11 -21.16
C PRO A 404 -15.73 1.96 -22.44
N ALA A 405 -16.82 2.56 -22.92
CA ALA A 405 -16.88 3.30 -24.16
C ALA A 405 -16.61 4.82 -24.01
N PHE A 406 -16.64 5.38 -22.80
CA PHE A 406 -16.81 6.83 -22.63
C PHE A 406 -15.69 7.56 -21.87
N ASP A 407 -14.95 6.90 -20.97
CA ASP A 407 -14.14 7.66 -19.99
C ASP A 407 -12.63 7.58 -20.14
N LEU A 408 -12.04 6.57 -20.79
CA LEU A 408 -10.57 6.53 -20.91
C LEU A 408 -10.05 7.62 -21.86
N ILE A 409 -10.70 7.80 -23.00
CA ILE A 409 -10.32 8.83 -23.99
C ILE A 409 -10.59 10.22 -23.42
N LYS A 410 -11.73 10.44 -22.76
CA LYS A 410 -12.06 11.74 -22.19
C LYS A 410 -11.21 12.10 -20.98
N ALA A 411 -10.89 11.14 -20.11
CA ALA A 411 -9.94 11.35 -19.01
C ALA A 411 -8.52 11.63 -19.53
N ILE A 412 -8.11 10.98 -20.62
CA ILE A 412 -6.82 11.25 -21.29
C ILE A 412 -6.84 12.62 -21.98
N GLU A 413 -7.93 13.00 -22.66
CA GLU A 413 -8.12 14.28 -23.33
C GLU A 413 -8.16 15.45 -22.33
N GLU A 414 -8.91 15.33 -21.23
CA GLU A 414 -8.93 16.35 -20.16
C GLU A 414 -7.56 16.48 -19.48
N THR A 415 -6.79 15.38 -19.39
CA THR A 415 -5.41 15.39 -18.90
C THR A 415 -4.43 16.04 -19.89
N LEU A 416 -4.61 15.82 -21.20
CA LEU A 416 -3.81 16.42 -22.27
C LEU A 416 -4.12 17.92 -22.43
N ASP A 417 -5.37 18.34 -22.33
CA ASP A 417 -5.77 19.74 -22.42
C ASP A 417 -5.29 20.54 -21.20
N GLY A 418 -5.26 19.93 -20.01
CA GLY A 418 -4.61 20.48 -18.82
C GLY A 418 -3.09 20.65 -18.99
N LEU A 419 -2.41 19.72 -19.67
CA LEU A 419 -0.99 19.83 -20.00
C LEU A 419 -0.70 20.97 -20.98
N VAL A 420 -1.45 21.03 -22.08
CA VAL A 420 -1.26 22.02 -23.15
C VAL A 420 -1.51 23.43 -22.63
N SER A 421 -2.50 23.63 -21.77
CA SER A 421 -2.77 24.91 -21.12
C SER A 421 -1.70 25.32 -20.11
N SER A 422 -1.06 24.36 -19.41
CA SER A 422 0.08 24.63 -18.51
C SER A 422 1.39 24.97 -19.24
N LEU A 423 1.56 24.47 -20.46
CA LEU A 423 2.75 24.71 -21.30
C LEU A 423 2.61 25.96 -22.20
N GLY A 424 1.40 26.48 -22.39
CA GLY A 424 1.07 27.58 -23.30
C GLY A 424 1.13 29.00 -22.72
N GLY A 425 1.73 29.20 -21.55
CA GLY A 425 1.74 30.47 -20.80
C GLY A 425 2.99 31.35 -20.95
N LYS A 426 3.65 31.38 -22.11
CA LYS A 426 4.62 32.44 -22.45
C LYS A 426 4.37 32.89 -23.88
N GLN A 427 3.49 33.89 -24.04
CA GLN A 427 3.61 34.77 -25.20
C GLN A 427 4.90 35.58 -25.03
N ILE A 428 5.85 35.32 -25.92
CA ILE A 428 6.98 36.20 -26.18
C ILE A 428 6.39 37.42 -26.89
N ASN A 429 6.36 38.56 -26.21
CA ASN A 429 6.32 39.88 -26.84
C ASN A 429 7.72 40.48 -26.80
#